data_AF-A0A345NXP9-F1
#
_entry.id   AF-A0A345NXP9-F1
#
_cell.length_a   1.000
_cell.length_b   1.000
_cell.length_c   1.000
_cell.angle_alpha   90.00
_cell.angle_beta   90.00
_cell.angle_gamma   90.00
#
_symmetry.space_group_name_H-M   'P 1'
#
loop_
_entity.id
_entity.type
_entity.pdbx_description
1 polymer ?
#
loop_
_entity_poly.entity_id
_entity_poly.type
_entity_poly.pdbx_seq_one_letter_code
_entity_poly.pdbx_strand_id
1 'polypeptide(L)'
;MYNNRIQYAMDYFIVDDYFLPENRYYELKEKDKNGKSLLRLTINSTNICVEDYDDKIKCGFLRQEKKHGMKKCIDHFVLKENDNVWDLYMFEMKTGVGNKTRRDIKVKLRASYLNIKALCGFLGITIGEVYAYTTYETEHFTGARNSADPKTILAPLGERAIDFKKDEWNRGRILIELGENLTLPHIAIQMERHDAIGLVGELQI
;
A
#
# COMPACT_ATOMS: atom_id res chain seq x y z
N MET A 1 -16.57 -9.23 -15.38
CA MET A 1 -17.75 -9.83 -14.70
C MET A 1 -17.24 -10.82 -13.68
N TYR A 2 -17.46 -10.56 -12.40
CA TYR A 2 -16.93 -11.39 -11.33
C TYR A 2 -17.57 -12.78 -11.29
N ASN A 3 -16.88 -13.74 -10.67
CA ASN A 3 -17.49 -15.04 -10.41
C ASN A 3 -18.71 -14.91 -9.48
N ASN A 4 -19.60 -15.90 -9.53
CA ASN A 4 -20.88 -15.86 -8.79
C ASN A 4 -20.71 -15.65 -7.27
N ARG A 5 -19.65 -16.19 -6.67
CA ARG A 5 -19.41 -16.05 -5.23
C ARG A 5 -18.99 -14.64 -4.86
N ILE A 6 -18.06 -14.05 -5.63
CA ILE A 6 -17.60 -12.68 -5.42
C ILE A 6 -18.76 -11.72 -5.59
N GLN A 7 -19.52 -11.84 -6.68
CA GLN A 7 -20.68 -11.00 -6.95
C GLN A 7 -21.72 -11.11 -5.82
N TYR A 8 -22.06 -12.33 -5.39
CA TYR A 8 -22.96 -12.54 -4.26
C TYR A 8 -22.44 -11.94 -2.95
N ALA A 9 -21.14 -12.04 -2.68
CA ALA A 9 -20.56 -11.42 -1.50
C ALA A 9 -20.66 -9.88 -1.54
N MET A 10 -20.35 -9.29 -2.70
CA MET A 10 -20.42 -7.84 -2.94
C MET A 10 -21.84 -7.32 -2.80
N ASP A 11 -22.82 -7.98 -3.41
CA ASP A 11 -24.21 -7.49 -3.48
C ASP A 11 -24.94 -7.56 -2.14
N TYR A 12 -24.57 -8.51 -1.27
CA TYR A 12 -25.34 -8.82 -0.07
C TYR A 12 -24.64 -8.53 1.26
N PHE A 13 -23.31 -8.42 1.28
CA PHE A 13 -22.56 -8.34 2.54
C PHE A 13 -21.50 -7.25 2.60
N ILE A 14 -21.06 -6.74 1.45
CA ILE A 14 -20.13 -5.61 1.43
C ILE A 14 -20.95 -4.32 1.44
N VAL A 15 -20.46 -3.32 2.18
CA VAL A 15 -21.10 -2.00 2.24
C VAL A 15 -21.09 -1.37 0.85
N ASP A 16 -22.17 -0.66 0.51
CA ASP A 16 -22.27 0.10 -0.73
C ASP A 16 -21.04 1.03 -0.92
N ASP A 17 -20.60 1.19 -2.17
CA ASP A 17 -19.45 2.03 -2.55
C ASP A 17 -18.13 1.67 -1.84
N TYR A 18 -18.01 0.47 -1.27
CA TYR A 18 -16.74 0.00 -0.71
C TYR A 18 -15.68 -0.19 -1.81
N PHE A 19 -16.11 -0.75 -2.95
CA PHE A 19 -15.31 -0.93 -4.15
C PHE A 19 -15.68 0.11 -5.20
N LEU A 20 -14.70 0.57 -5.97
CA LEU A 20 -14.98 1.30 -7.19
C LEU A 20 -15.58 0.35 -8.25
N PRO A 21 -16.42 0.87 -9.17
CA PRO A 21 -16.82 0.10 -10.35
C PRO A 21 -15.60 -0.46 -11.10
N GLU A 22 -15.73 -1.68 -11.63
CA GLU A 22 -14.70 -2.29 -12.46
C GLU A 22 -14.38 -1.37 -13.65
N ASN A 23 -13.10 -1.03 -13.83
CA ASN A 23 -12.64 -0.14 -14.88
C ASN A 23 -11.21 -0.51 -15.30
N ARG A 24 -10.83 -0.09 -16.51
CA ARG A 24 -9.46 -0.19 -17.00
C ARG A 24 -8.60 0.97 -16.55
N TYR A 25 -9.22 2.11 -16.25
CA TYR A 25 -8.53 3.34 -15.89
C TYR A 25 -9.02 3.85 -14.54
N TYR A 26 -8.09 4.03 -13.62
CA TYR A 26 -8.34 4.64 -12.31
C TYR A 26 -7.46 5.87 -12.11
N GLU A 27 -8.01 6.84 -11.41
CA GLU A 27 -7.31 8.03 -10.96
C GLU A 27 -7.24 7.99 -9.43
N LEU A 28 -6.20 7.37 -8.88
CA LEU A 28 -6.01 7.24 -7.43
C LEU A 28 -5.53 8.57 -6.86
N LYS A 29 -6.34 9.19 -5.98
CA LYS A 29 -6.11 10.55 -5.49
C LYS A 29 -5.85 10.57 -4.00
N GLU A 30 -4.76 11.22 -3.60
CA GLU A 30 -4.55 11.64 -2.20
C GLU A 30 -4.88 13.13 -2.09
N LYS A 31 -5.91 13.45 -1.29
CA LYS A 31 -6.35 14.83 -1.03
C LYS A 31 -5.81 15.31 0.32
N ASP A 32 -4.50 15.25 0.54
CA ASP A 32 -3.95 15.68 1.83
C ASP A 32 -3.65 17.19 1.88
N LYS A 33 -3.48 17.71 3.11
CA LYS A 33 -3.24 19.13 3.43
C LYS A 33 -2.00 19.75 2.76
N ASN A 34 -1.05 18.91 2.31
CA ASN A 34 0.25 19.32 1.77
C ASN A 34 0.31 19.34 0.24
N GLY A 35 -0.80 19.05 -0.45
CA GLY A 35 -0.89 19.06 -1.91
C GLY A 35 -1.62 17.85 -2.45
N LYS A 36 -2.22 18.00 -3.64
CA LYS A 36 -2.90 16.91 -4.35
C LYS A 36 -1.89 15.99 -5.02
N SER A 37 -2.12 14.68 -4.92
CA SER A 37 -1.35 13.66 -5.63
C SER A 37 -2.31 12.80 -6.44
N LEU A 38 -1.92 12.45 -7.67
CA LEU A 38 -2.72 11.68 -8.63
C LEU A 38 -1.86 10.60 -9.28
N LEU A 39 -2.19 9.34 -9.04
CA LEU A 39 -1.64 8.21 -9.79
C LEU A 39 -2.67 7.74 -10.82
N ARG A 40 -2.33 7.84 -12.10
CA ARG A 40 -3.12 7.27 -13.20
C ARG A 40 -2.74 5.80 -13.36
N LEU A 41 -3.70 4.92 -13.10
CA LEU A 41 -3.51 3.48 -13.14
C LEU A 41 -4.25 2.88 -14.33
N THR A 42 -3.55 2.11 -15.16
CA THR A 42 -4.12 1.32 -16.25
C THR A 42 -4.03 -0.16 -15.91
N ILE A 43 -5.15 -0.88 -16.00
CA ILE A 43 -5.26 -2.31 -15.67
C ILE A 43 -5.89 -3.07 -16.83
N ASN A 44 -5.19 -4.11 -17.29
CA ASN A 44 -5.61 -4.93 -18.43
C ASN A 44 -6.21 -6.29 -18.03
N SER A 45 -7.03 -6.32 -16.98
CA SER A 45 -7.75 -7.53 -16.52
C SER A 45 -8.96 -7.14 -15.66
N THR A 46 -9.81 -8.12 -15.34
CA THR A 46 -10.82 -8.00 -14.29
C THR A 46 -10.12 -7.57 -13.01
N ASN A 47 -10.69 -6.60 -12.29
CA ASN A 47 -10.06 -6.08 -11.10
C ASN A 47 -11.07 -5.53 -10.10
N ILE A 48 -10.65 -5.46 -8.84
CA ILE A 48 -11.38 -4.81 -7.74
C ILE A 48 -10.45 -3.72 -7.21
N CYS A 49 -10.90 -2.46 -7.28
CA CYS A 49 -10.15 -1.31 -6.83
C CYS A 49 -10.80 -0.67 -5.60
N VAL A 50 -9.99 -0.29 -4.62
CA VAL A 50 -10.42 0.47 -3.44
C VAL A 50 -9.56 1.72 -3.31
N GLU A 51 -10.23 2.87 -3.43
CA GLU A 51 -9.68 4.19 -3.11
C GLU A 51 -10.03 4.57 -1.67
N ASP A 52 -9.27 5.51 -1.09
CA ASP A 52 -9.44 6.04 0.27
C ASP A 52 -9.62 4.92 1.32
N TYR A 53 -8.78 3.87 1.23
CA TYR A 53 -8.92 2.67 2.04
C TYR A 53 -8.72 2.95 3.54
N ASP A 54 -7.96 3.98 3.88
CA ASP A 54 -7.76 4.41 5.25
C ASP A 54 -9.04 4.94 5.91
N ASP A 55 -9.98 5.50 5.14
CA ASP A 55 -11.30 5.96 5.57
C ASP A 55 -12.38 4.85 5.55
N LYS A 56 -12.10 3.68 4.96
CA LYS A 56 -13.05 2.57 4.90
C LYS A 56 -13.13 1.79 6.22
N ILE A 57 -14.30 1.19 6.48
CA ILE A 57 -14.49 0.25 7.60
C ILE A 57 -13.64 -1.01 7.35
N LYS A 58 -12.95 -1.46 8.41
CA LYS A 58 -12.03 -2.61 8.38
C LYS A 58 -12.53 -3.72 9.32
N CYS A 59 -11.82 -4.85 9.35
CA CYS A 59 -12.14 -5.97 10.23
C CYS A 59 -12.18 -5.55 11.71
N GLY A 60 -13.40 -5.41 12.25
CA GLY A 60 -13.64 -4.90 13.62
C GLY A 60 -13.17 -5.82 14.75
N PHE A 61 -12.81 -7.07 14.46
CA PHE A 61 -12.24 -8.00 15.44
C PHE A 61 -10.72 -7.79 15.68
N LEU A 62 -10.07 -6.93 14.89
CA LEU A 62 -8.64 -6.66 15.01
C LEU A 62 -8.35 -5.54 16.01
N ARG A 63 -7.22 -5.65 16.71
CA ARG A 63 -6.75 -4.62 17.65
C ARG A 63 -6.44 -3.33 16.90
N GLN A 64 -7.19 -2.27 17.21
CA GLN A 64 -7.01 -0.96 16.56
C GLN A 64 -5.86 -0.15 17.16
N GLU A 65 -5.76 -0.17 18.49
CA GLU A 65 -4.79 0.64 19.25
C GLU A 65 -3.55 -0.20 19.67
N LYS A 66 -2.41 0.47 19.93
CA LYS A 66 -1.06 -0.02 20.35
C LYS A 66 0.01 -0.08 19.23
N LYS A 67 1.26 -0.44 19.63
CA LYS A 67 2.47 -0.67 18.79
C LYS A 67 2.23 -1.60 17.58
N HIS A 68 1.31 -2.54 17.71
CA HIS A 68 0.91 -3.50 16.66
C HIS A 68 -0.54 -3.28 16.19
N GLY A 69 -1.09 -2.09 16.40
CA GLY A 69 -2.46 -1.76 16.03
C GLY A 69 -2.67 -1.75 14.51
N MET A 70 -3.89 -2.07 14.09
CA MET A 70 -4.32 -2.22 12.69
C MET A 70 -5.02 -0.97 12.15
N LYS A 71 -4.96 0.14 12.88
CA LYS A 71 -5.55 1.43 12.50
C LYS A 71 -4.87 2.04 11.27
N LYS A 72 -3.54 1.88 11.17
CA LYS A 72 -2.76 2.40 10.05
C LYS A 72 -3.10 1.63 8.78
N CYS A 73 -3.32 2.35 7.69
CA CYS A 73 -3.65 1.76 6.41
C CYS A 73 -2.92 2.49 5.29
N ILE A 74 -2.68 1.72 4.23
CA ILE A 74 -2.33 2.26 2.93
C ILE A 74 -3.50 3.07 2.36
N ASP A 75 -3.18 3.95 1.41
CA ASP A 75 -4.18 4.85 0.83
C ASP A 75 -5.09 4.08 -0.14
N HIS A 76 -4.53 3.19 -0.98
CA HIS A 76 -5.31 2.45 -1.97
C HIS A 76 -4.84 1.00 -2.14
N PHE A 77 -5.72 0.13 -2.66
CA PHE A 77 -5.30 -1.17 -3.15
C PHE A 77 -6.11 -1.64 -4.36
N VAL A 78 -5.52 -2.54 -5.12
CA VAL A 78 -6.14 -3.21 -6.26
C VAL A 78 -5.91 -4.71 -6.17
N LEU A 79 -6.96 -5.49 -6.40
CA LEU A 79 -6.87 -6.91 -6.70
C LEU A 79 -7.06 -7.09 -8.20
N LYS A 80 -6.10 -7.71 -8.88
CA LYS A 80 -6.16 -7.98 -10.33
C LYS A 80 -6.26 -9.48 -10.54
N GLU A 81 -7.26 -9.91 -11.30
CA GLU A 81 -7.43 -11.31 -11.67
C GLU A 81 -6.26 -11.79 -12.55
N ASN A 82 -5.67 -12.90 -12.17
CA ASN A 82 -4.58 -13.60 -12.84
C ASN A 82 -4.85 -15.11 -12.78
N ASP A 83 -5.55 -15.62 -13.80
CA ASP A 83 -6.08 -16.98 -13.84
C ASP A 83 -6.95 -17.34 -12.62
N ASN A 84 -6.51 -18.29 -11.79
CA ASN A 84 -7.24 -18.78 -10.63
C ASN A 84 -6.90 -18.02 -9.33
N VAL A 85 -6.01 -17.04 -9.42
CA VAL A 85 -5.56 -16.23 -8.28
C VAL A 85 -5.74 -14.75 -8.60
N TRP A 86 -5.65 -13.92 -7.57
CA TRP A 86 -5.73 -12.47 -7.70
C TRP A 86 -4.48 -11.84 -7.10
N ASP A 87 -3.75 -11.11 -7.92
CA ASP A 87 -2.55 -10.40 -7.49
C ASP A 87 -2.96 -9.12 -6.74
N LEU A 88 -2.33 -8.86 -5.61
CA LEU A 88 -2.61 -7.72 -4.74
C LEU A 88 -1.58 -6.61 -4.94
N TYR A 89 -2.05 -5.42 -5.29
CA TYR A 89 -1.26 -4.21 -5.49
C TYR A 89 -1.63 -3.21 -4.40
N MET A 90 -0.73 -2.94 -3.46
CA MET A 90 -0.94 -2.02 -2.34
C MET A 90 -0.21 -0.70 -2.61
N PHE A 91 -0.92 0.43 -2.53
CA PHE A 91 -0.39 1.75 -2.87
C PHE A 91 -0.35 2.66 -1.64
N GLU A 92 0.83 3.17 -1.34
CA GLU A 92 1.04 4.23 -0.36
C GLU A 92 1.62 5.46 -1.06
N MET A 93 0.88 6.56 -1.05
CA MET A 93 1.22 7.79 -1.72
C MET A 93 1.92 8.73 -0.75
N LYS A 94 3.07 9.28 -1.16
CA LYS A 94 3.87 10.20 -0.35
C LYS A 94 4.47 11.28 -1.23
N THR A 95 4.62 12.48 -0.69
CA THR A 95 5.41 13.53 -1.36
C THR A 95 6.91 13.27 -1.20
N GLY A 96 7.34 12.83 -0.01
CA GLY A 96 8.76 12.61 0.28
C GLY A 96 9.00 11.34 1.08
N VAL A 97 10.07 10.62 0.73
CA VAL A 97 10.43 9.36 1.39
C VAL A 97 11.82 9.43 2.03
N GLY A 98 11.87 9.20 3.34
CA GLY A 98 13.10 8.99 4.11
C GLY A 98 12.94 7.87 5.13
N ASN A 99 13.89 7.74 6.05
CA ASN A 99 13.94 6.63 7.01
C ASN A 99 12.68 6.49 7.87
N LYS A 100 12.16 7.60 8.41
CA LYS A 100 10.94 7.61 9.22
C LYS A 100 9.71 7.25 8.39
N THR A 101 9.57 7.85 7.21
CA THR A 101 8.49 7.54 6.26
C THR A 101 8.52 6.05 5.91
N ARG A 102 9.69 5.49 5.58
CA ARG A 102 9.82 4.07 5.25
C ARG A 102 9.36 3.15 6.38
N ARG A 103 9.68 3.45 7.64
CA ARG A 103 9.14 2.70 8.79
C ARG A 103 7.62 2.77 8.87
N ASP A 104 7.05 3.94 8.61
CA ASP A 104 5.61 4.14 8.64
C ASP A 104 4.89 3.33 7.54
N ILE A 105 5.40 3.42 6.31
CA ILE A 105 4.93 2.65 5.15
C ILE A 105 4.91 1.14 5.46
N LYS A 106 5.98 0.61 6.07
CA LYS A 106 6.06 -0.81 6.47
C LYS A 106 4.93 -1.21 7.43
N VAL A 107 4.62 -0.35 8.41
CA VAL A 107 3.53 -0.62 9.37
C VAL A 107 2.17 -0.57 8.69
N LYS A 108 1.94 0.40 7.79
CA LYS A 108 0.71 0.52 7.01
C LYS A 108 0.50 -0.71 6.10
N LEU A 109 1.51 -1.10 5.33
CA LEU A 109 1.47 -2.28 4.47
C LEU A 109 1.18 -3.55 5.26
N ARG A 110 1.82 -3.73 6.42
CA ARG A 110 1.54 -4.88 7.31
C ARG A 110 0.06 -4.97 7.66
N ALA A 111 -0.49 -3.85 8.14
CA ALA A 111 -1.84 -3.80 8.63
C ALA A 111 -2.85 -4.01 7.49
N SER A 112 -2.63 -3.33 6.36
CA SER A 112 -3.46 -3.48 5.16
C SER A 112 -3.39 -4.87 4.58
N TYR A 113 -2.21 -5.49 4.47
CA TYR A 113 -2.06 -6.85 3.95
C TYR A 113 -2.93 -7.86 4.71
N LEU A 114 -2.90 -7.85 6.05
CA LEU A 114 -3.70 -8.78 6.84
C LEU A 114 -5.21 -8.51 6.73
N ASN A 115 -5.61 -7.23 6.72
CA ASN A 115 -7.01 -6.85 6.52
C ASN A 115 -7.52 -7.29 5.14
N ILE A 116 -6.76 -7.02 4.08
CA ILE A 116 -7.11 -7.39 2.71
C ILE A 116 -7.12 -8.91 2.56
N LYS A 117 -6.22 -9.64 3.23
CA LYS A 117 -6.26 -11.11 3.27
C LYS A 117 -7.55 -11.63 3.90
N ALA A 118 -8.04 -11.02 4.97
CA ALA A 118 -9.32 -11.38 5.57
C ALA A 118 -10.50 -11.08 4.62
N LEU A 119 -10.48 -9.91 3.95
CA LEU A 119 -11.46 -9.54 2.92
C LEU A 119 -11.45 -10.54 1.76
N CYS A 120 -10.28 -10.93 1.25
CA CYS A 120 -10.16 -11.91 0.17
C CYS A 120 -10.72 -13.28 0.58
N GLY A 121 -10.40 -13.72 1.80
CA GLY A 121 -10.97 -14.97 2.35
C GLY A 121 -12.49 -14.94 2.41
N PHE A 122 -13.08 -13.80 2.79
CA PHE A 122 -14.52 -13.59 2.77
C PHE A 122 -15.10 -13.69 1.35
N LEU A 123 -14.51 -12.96 0.40
CA LEU A 123 -14.90 -12.95 -1.02
C LEU A 123 -14.66 -14.30 -1.73
N GLY A 124 -13.86 -15.20 -1.15
CA GLY A 124 -13.45 -16.45 -1.78
C GLY A 124 -12.34 -16.26 -2.82
N ILE A 125 -11.56 -15.20 -2.68
CA ILE A 125 -10.43 -14.88 -3.54
C ILE A 125 -9.16 -15.52 -2.96
N THR A 126 -8.43 -16.25 -3.82
CA THR A 126 -7.08 -16.73 -3.52
C THR A 126 -6.09 -15.66 -3.94
N ILE A 127 -5.30 -15.12 -3.00
CA ILE A 127 -4.26 -14.13 -3.32
C ILE A 127 -3.07 -14.83 -3.96
N GLY A 128 -2.63 -14.31 -5.10
CA GLY A 128 -1.40 -14.70 -5.80
C GLY A 128 -0.21 -13.88 -5.33
N GLU A 129 0.41 -13.15 -6.25
CA GLU A 129 1.54 -12.26 -5.95
C GLU A 129 1.08 -11.00 -5.20
N VAL A 130 1.97 -10.46 -4.37
CA VAL A 130 1.68 -9.26 -3.56
C VAL A 130 2.75 -8.21 -3.78
N TYR A 131 2.35 -7.05 -4.27
CA TYR A 131 3.20 -5.94 -4.62
C TYR A 131 2.94 -4.73 -3.72
N ALA A 132 4.02 -4.09 -3.29
CA ALA A 132 3.96 -2.81 -2.58
C ALA A 132 4.43 -1.69 -3.50
N TYR A 133 3.63 -0.63 -3.61
CA TYR A 133 3.94 0.56 -4.37
C TYR A 133 4.08 1.76 -3.44
N THR A 134 5.05 2.61 -3.74
CA THR A 134 5.16 3.91 -3.09
C THR A 134 5.35 4.99 -4.13
N THR A 135 4.43 5.97 -4.18
CA THR A 135 4.65 7.18 -4.97
C THR A 135 5.49 8.18 -4.18
N TYR A 136 6.36 8.92 -4.85
CA TYR A 136 7.22 9.92 -4.22
C TYR A 136 7.66 11.00 -5.20
N GLU A 137 7.85 12.24 -4.74
CA GLU A 137 8.52 13.29 -5.52
C GLU A 137 10.02 13.32 -5.18
N THR A 138 10.34 13.30 -3.89
CA THR A 138 11.72 13.46 -3.40
C THR A 138 12.13 12.38 -2.41
N GLU A 139 13.41 12.05 -2.42
CA GLU A 139 14.03 11.17 -1.44
C GLU A 139 14.87 11.96 -0.44
N HIS A 140 14.85 11.56 0.83
CA HIS A 140 15.64 12.17 1.89
C HIS A 140 16.13 11.12 2.89
N PHE A 141 16.61 9.98 2.37
CA PHE A 141 17.25 8.96 3.18
C PHE A 141 18.56 9.47 3.77
N THR A 142 18.71 9.37 5.10
CA THR A 142 19.95 9.73 5.79
C THR A 142 20.73 8.47 6.15
N GLY A 143 21.99 8.42 5.74
CA GLY A 143 22.91 7.36 6.17
C GLY A 143 23.39 7.57 7.61
N ALA A 144 23.93 6.50 8.21
CA ALA A 144 24.41 6.51 9.61
C ALA A 144 25.48 7.58 9.92
N ARG A 145 26.17 8.11 8.91
CA ARG A 145 27.22 9.13 9.06
C ARG A 145 26.75 10.58 9.00
N ASN A 146 25.53 10.85 8.49
CA ASN A 146 25.08 12.21 8.16
C ASN A 146 23.79 12.65 8.90
N SER A 147 23.40 11.95 9.98
CA SER A 147 22.20 12.32 10.74
C SER A 147 22.53 13.19 11.94
N ALA A 148 21.85 14.33 12.06
CA ALA A 148 21.85 15.14 13.28
C ALA A 148 21.01 14.51 14.43
N ASP A 149 20.19 13.48 14.13
CA ASP A 149 19.38 12.75 15.11
C ASP A 149 19.70 11.24 15.09
N PRO A 150 20.50 10.73 16.04
CA PRO A 150 20.86 9.32 16.17
C PRO A 150 19.67 8.38 16.35
N LYS A 151 18.52 8.87 16.87
CA LYS A 151 17.31 8.04 17.11
C LYS A 151 16.63 7.60 15.81
N THR A 152 16.89 8.30 14.70
CA THR A 152 16.39 7.88 13.38
C THR A 152 17.14 6.67 12.83
N ILE A 153 18.34 6.36 13.34
CA ILE A 153 19.21 5.26 12.89
C ILE A 153 19.15 4.07 13.85
N LEU A 154 18.87 4.32 15.13
CA LEU A 154 18.83 3.27 16.16
C LEU A 154 17.76 2.23 15.83
N ALA A 155 18.23 1.01 15.56
CA ALA A 155 17.39 -0.18 15.62
C ALA A 155 16.95 -0.41 17.09
N PRO A 156 15.78 -1.01 17.31
CA PRO A 156 15.41 -1.53 18.62
C PRO A 156 16.54 -2.41 19.19
N LEU A 157 16.69 -2.42 20.52
CA LEU A 157 17.73 -3.20 21.19
C LEU A 157 17.63 -4.69 20.79
N GLY A 158 18.70 -5.23 20.21
CA GLY A 158 18.76 -6.62 19.72
C GLY A 158 18.49 -6.79 18.23
N GLU A 159 18.08 -5.74 17.51
CA GLU A 159 17.86 -5.77 16.06
C GLU A 159 19.07 -5.19 15.29
N ARG A 160 19.33 -5.73 14.10
CA ARG A 160 20.37 -5.20 13.21
C ARG A 160 19.95 -3.80 12.73
N ALA A 161 20.87 -2.84 12.75
CA ALA A 161 20.66 -1.57 12.08
C ALA A 161 20.42 -1.81 10.57
N ILE A 162 19.23 -1.44 10.09
CA ILE A 162 18.84 -1.55 8.68
C ILE A 162 19.10 -0.19 8.02
N ASP A 163 19.84 -0.20 6.91
CA ASP A 163 19.91 0.94 6.01
C ASP A 163 18.78 0.80 4.99
N PHE A 164 17.66 1.49 5.23
CA PHE A 164 16.49 1.37 4.36
C PHE A 164 16.77 1.72 2.90
N LYS A 165 17.71 2.63 2.63
CA LYS A 165 18.05 3.01 1.26
C LYS A 165 18.78 1.87 0.56
N LYS A 166 19.81 1.32 1.19
CA LYS A 166 20.68 0.30 0.60
C LYS A 166 20.09 -1.11 0.64
N ASP A 167 19.41 -1.46 1.72
CA ASP A 167 19.00 -2.83 2.00
C ASP A 167 17.58 -3.14 1.49
N GLU A 168 16.73 -2.13 1.29
CA GLU A 168 15.33 -2.28 0.88
C GLU A 168 15.00 -1.44 -0.38
N TRP A 169 15.03 -0.12 -0.29
CA TRP A 169 14.56 0.80 -1.34
C TRP A 169 15.26 0.61 -2.68
N ASN A 170 16.60 0.70 -2.73
CA ASN A 170 17.38 0.54 -3.97
C ASN A 170 17.33 -0.90 -4.52
N ARG A 171 16.90 -1.87 -3.72
CA ARG A 171 16.76 -3.26 -4.14
C ARG A 171 15.36 -3.60 -4.60
N GLY A 172 14.45 -2.63 -4.66
CA GLY A 172 13.06 -2.85 -5.05
C GLY A 172 12.36 -3.85 -4.13
N ARG A 173 12.60 -3.78 -2.82
CA ARG A 173 11.98 -4.71 -1.86
C ARG A 173 11.50 -4.09 -0.55
N ILE A 174 10.39 -4.65 -0.12
CA ILE A 174 9.61 -4.55 1.10
C ILE A 174 9.92 -5.55 2.22
N LEU A 175 10.41 -5.22 3.43
CA LEU A 175 10.33 -6.21 4.52
C LEU A 175 9.19 -5.90 5.49
N ILE A 176 8.27 -6.84 5.69
CA ILE A 176 7.12 -6.73 6.60
C ILE A 176 7.22 -7.80 7.69
N GLU A 177 7.08 -7.38 8.95
CA GLU A 177 7.16 -8.27 10.11
C GLU A 177 5.76 -8.80 10.50
N LEU A 178 5.53 -10.10 10.39
CA LEU A 178 4.27 -10.79 10.72
C LEU A 178 4.47 -11.88 11.81
N GLY A 179 5.49 -11.73 12.66
CA GLY A 179 6.04 -12.83 13.47
C GLY A 179 7.14 -13.59 12.73
N GLU A 180 7.12 -13.51 11.41
CA GLU A 180 8.22 -13.82 10.49
C GLU A 180 8.41 -12.66 9.51
N ASN A 181 9.54 -12.65 8.80
CA ASN A 181 9.83 -11.62 7.81
C ASN A 181 9.28 -12.00 6.43
N LEU A 182 8.19 -11.35 6.02
CA LEU A 182 7.68 -11.42 4.66
C LEU A 182 8.40 -10.39 3.79
N THR A 183 9.10 -10.86 2.76
CA THR A 183 9.72 -9.97 1.77
C THR A 183 8.80 -9.82 0.57
N LEU A 184 8.43 -8.60 0.22
CA LEU A 184 7.60 -8.27 -0.94
C LEU A 184 8.39 -7.51 -1.99
N PRO A 185 8.09 -7.68 -3.30
CA PRO A 185 8.53 -6.73 -4.32
C PRO A 185 7.99 -5.34 -3.98
N HIS A 186 8.87 -4.34 -4.07
CA HIS A 186 8.54 -2.94 -3.85
C HIS A 186 8.90 -2.11 -5.07
N ILE A 187 7.93 -1.37 -5.59
CA ILE A 187 8.08 -0.50 -6.74
C ILE A 187 7.92 0.94 -6.26
N ALA A 188 8.98 1.73 -6.42
CA ALA A 188 8.94 3.16 -6.18
C ALA A 188 8.57 3.87 -7.49
N ILE A 189 7.52 4.69 -7.47
CA ILE A 189 7.08 5.47 -8.62
C ILE A 189 7.40 6.93 -8.35
N GLN A 190 8.33 7.50 -9.12
CA GLN A 190 8.64 8.92 -9.01
C GLN A 190 7.55 9.74 -9.69
N MET A 191 7.01 10.73 -8.99
CA MET A 191 5.96 11.63 -9.45
C MET A 191 6.53 12.94 -9.96
N GLU A 192 5.87 13.52 -10.94
CA GLU A 192 6.19 14.84 -11.49
C GLU A 192 5.23 15.89 -10.97
N ARG A 193 5.74 17.09 -10.64
CA ARG A 193 4.92 18.19 -10.15
C ARG A 193 4.36 19.00 -11.31
N HIS A 194 3.04 19.16 -11.33
CA HIS A 194 2.31 20.01 -12.25
C HIS A 194 1.50 21.06 -11.49
N ASP A 195 1.61 22.33 -11.89
CA ASP A 195 1.04 23.47 -11.16
C ASP A 195 -0.48 23.39 -10.92
N ALA A 196 -1.23 22.83 -11.89
CA ALA A 196 -2.69 22.76 -11.82
C ALA A 196 -3.23 21.52 -11.06
N ILE A 197 -2.48 20.41 -11.09
CA ILE A 197 -2.97 19.08 -10.68
C ILE A 197 -2.29 18.63 -9.38
N GLY A 198 -1.07 19.08 -9.12
CA GLY A 198 -0.20 18.60 -8.05
C GLY A 198 0.78 17.56 -8.55
N LEU A 199 1.08 16.55 -7.74
CA LEU A 199 1.94 15.44 -8.15
C LEU A 199 1.18 14.47 -9.06
N VAL A 200 1.78 14.10 -10.18
CA VAL A 200 1.18 13.19 -11.16
C VAL A 200 2.14 12.05 -11.46
N GLY A 201 1.58 10.85 -11.53
CA GLY A 201 2.28 9.65 -11.95
C GLY A 201 1.42 8.77 -12.83
N GLU A 202 2.08 7.85 -13.53
CA GLU A 202 1.42 6.88 -14.40
C GLU A 202 1.96 5.48 -14.10
N LEU A 203 1.07 4.50 -14.06
CA LEU A 203 1.40 3.10 -13.87
C LEU A 203 0.50 2.22 -14.73
N GLN A 204 1.08 1.18 -15.32
CA GLN A 204 0.35 0.12 -15.99
C GLN A 204 0.65 -1.20 -15.29
N ILE A 205 -0.40 -1.96 -14.94
CA ILE A 205 -0.30 -3.27 -14.29
C ILE A 205 -1.11 -4.35 -15.00
#